data_AF-A0A0S7EWE4-F1
#
_entry.id   AF-A0A0S7EWE4-F1
#
_cell.length_a   1.000
_cell.length_b   1.000
_cell.length_c   1.000
_cell.angle_alpha   90.00
_cell.angle_beta   90.00
_cell.angle_gamma   90.00
#
_symmetry.space_group_name_H-M   'P 1'
#
loop_
_entity.id
_entity.type
_entity.pdbx_description
1 polymer ?
#
loop_
_entity_poly.entity_id
_entity_poly.type
_entity_poly.pdbx_seq_one_letter_code
_entity_poly.pdbx_strand_id
1 'polypeptide(L)'
;MAPLLPPVGTEMFRRFTPASLEEIQRKHEAEAKQQQIRKDKNIKIAKKYLPKPAGDLEDGQPLPLFYGDRAQEFLNIPLEDMDPFYQSHKTFIVLSKGKIIYRFNAEPACYLLSPFNSLRIFSIRILIHSLFSFFIMAAILTDCVFMTMSDPPAWSKTVEYVVMVIYTFEVIVKVLSRGFCVGDFTYLRNPWNWLEFMVINMIYLAEFTLFRDVSALRPFRVLRVLKIITVFSGLRTIFSAVIQSVKKLRDVMILTFFFLSIFALIGLQLFMGNLRQKCVLIPPLLLNDTSEGAFNISSHENNSSDFDFNTHVNNPDNYYHLPGHLDALLCGNSSDAGTCPEGYMCLKAGRNPNYGYTSYDSFSWAFLSLFRLMTQDFWENLFHLTLRAAGKTYTIFFVVVIFLGSFYLMNLILAVVAVAYAEQNRANIAKAKQREREYARILKELKEREEKMVKRAAPLEKNGSASHEDDNTRDDLEDDQRPRSSRWFIFADTFLKWDCCGCWRRLKKLLHTVVMDAFVDVAITMCIVLYTVLMA
;
A
#
# COMPACT_ATOMS: atom_id res chain seq x y z
N MET A 1 9.62 -28.42 30.99
CA MET A 1 10.17 -28.67 29.64
C MET A 1 8.99 -28.61 28.69
N ALA A 2 8.87 -27.55 27.88
CA ALA A 2 7.78 -27.46 26.91
C ALA A 2 7.93 -28.60 25.89
N PRO A 3 6.85 -29.32 25.50
CA PRO A 3 6.97 -30.40 24.54
C PRO A 3 7.49 -29.82 23.20
N LEU A 4 8.55 -30.44 22.67
CA LEU A 4 9.23 -30.08 21.41
C LEU A 4 8.37 -30.25 20.15
N LEU A 5 7.14 -30.75 20.31
CA LEU A 5 6.23 -31.13 19.22
C LEU A 5 4.81 -30.68 19.57
N PRO A 6 4.05 -30.07 18.62
CA PRO A 6 2.64 -29.83 18.84
C PRO A 6 1.91 -31.16 19.11
N PRO A 7 1.01 -31.23 20.10
CA PRO A 7 0.22 -32.42 20.38
C PRO A 7 -0.72 -32.71 19.19
N VAL A 8 -0.84 -33.97 18.82
CA VAL A 8 -1.65 -34.45 17.68
C VAL A 8 -2.89 -35.12 18.22
N GLY A 9 -4.06 -34.76 17.69
CA GLY A 9 -5.34 -35.40 18.03
C GLY A 9 -6.37 -34.47 18.70
N THR A 10 -7.58 -35.00 18.88
CA THR A 10 -8.82 -34.35 19.35
C THR A 10 -8.74 -33.58 20.68
N GLU A 11 -7.63 -33.68 21.42
CA GLU A 11 -7.45 -32.99 22.70
C GLU A 11 -7.08 -31.51 22.59
N MET A 12 -6.67 -31.04 21.41
CA MET A 12 -6.33 -29.62 21.17
C MET A 12 -7.54 -28.73 20.88
N PHE A 13 -8.58 -29.25 20.22
CA PHE A 13 -9.77 -28.48 19.88
C PHE A 13 -10.80 -28.58 20.99
N ARG A 14 -10.67 -27.71 22.00
CA ARG A 14 -11.66 -27.58 23.07
C ARG A 14 -12.68 -26.52 22.73
N ARG A 15 -13.97 -26.84 22.96
CA ARG A 15 -15.06 -25.89 22.77
C ARG A 15 -14.97 -24.79 23.82
N PHE A 16 -15.17 -23.55 23.38
CA PHE A 16 -15.22 -22.42 24.29
C PHE A 16 -16.53 -22.46 25.10
N THR A 17 -16.42 -22.68 26.40
CA THR A 17 -17.55 -22.75 27.34
C THR A 17 -17.46 -21.65 28.41
N PRO A 18 -18.55 -21.31 29.12
CA PRO A 18 -18.48 -20.36 30.23
C PRO A 18 -17.47 -20.76 31.31
N ALA A 19 -17.34 -22.06 31.60
CA ALA A 19 -16.33 -22.58 32.52
C ALA A 19 -14.90 -22.35 32.03
N SER A 20 -14.66 -22.46 30.72
CA SER A 20 -13.38 -22.12 30.09
C SER A 20 -13.03 -20.64 30.24
N LEU A 21 -14.01 -19.74 30.08
CA LEU A 21 -13.81 -18.30 30.29
C LEU A 21 -13.38 -17.99 31.72
N GLU A 22 -13.99 -18.64 32.72
CA GLU A 22 -13.59 -18.49 34.13
C GLU A 22 -12.16 -19.00 34.38
N GLU A 23 -11.78 -20.12 33.78
CA GLU A 23 -10.43 -20.67 33.89
C GLU A 23 -9.39 -19.71 33.29
N ILE A 24 -9.66 -19.19 32.09
CA ILE A 24 -8.81 -18.21 31.41
C ILE A 24 -8.68 -16.94 32.27
N GLN A 25 -9.78 -16.46 32.86
CA GLN A 25 -9.74 -15.29 33.73
C GLN A 25 -8.87 -15.51 34.97
N ARG A 26 -8.95 -16.69 35.62
CA ARG A 26 -8.08 -17.03 36.75
C ARG A 26 -6.61 -17.07 36.35
N LYS A 27 -6.29 -17.67 35.20
CA LYS A 27 -4.92 -17.71 34.64
C LYS A 27 -4.40 -16.31 34.35
N HIS A 28 -5.21 -15.48 33.69
CA HIS A 28 -4.86 -14.09 33.37
C HIS A 28 -4.57 -13.27 34.62
N GLU A 29 -5.41 -13.37 35.66
CA GLU A 29 -5.21 -12.66 36.93
C GLU A 29 -3.95 -13.15 37.67
N ALA A 30 -3.67 -14.45 37.65
CA ALA A 30 -2.45 -15.00 38.23
C ALA A 30 -1.19 -14.50 37.51
N GLU A 31 -1.21 -14.46 36.18
CA GLU A 31 -0.10 -13.91 35.39
C GLU A 31 0.07 -12.40 35.58
N ALA A 32 -1.02 -11.64 35.63
CA ALA A 32 -0.97 -10.20 35.90
C ALA A 32 -0.35 -9.91 37.28
N LYS A 33 -0.73 -10.68 38.31
CA LYS A 33 -0.11 -10.61 39.64
C LYS A 33 1.37 -10.97 39.58
N GLN A 34 1.74 -12.01 38.84
CA GLN A 34 3.15 -12.41 38.70
C GLN A 34 3.97 -11.36 37.94
N GLN A 35 3.41 -10.72 36.92
CA GLN A 35 4.04 -9.60 36.21
C GLN A 35 4.20 -8.39 37.13
N GLN A 36 3.20 -8.08 37.95
CA GLN A 36 3.30 -6.98 38.91
C GLN A 36 4.41 -7.24 39.94
N ILE A 37 4.48 -8.45 40.52
CA ILE A 37 5.56 -8.84 41.43
C ILE A 37 6.94 -8.72 40.75
N ARG A 38 7.06 -9.06 39.46
CA ARG A 38 8.31 -8.90 38.70
C ARG A 38 8.69 -7.44 38.48
N LYS A 39 7.70 -6.55 38.26
CA LYS A 39 7.91 -5.10 38.15
C LYS A 39 8.34 -4.51 39.49
N ASP A 40 7.68 -4.89 40.58
CA ASP A 40 8.02 -4.42 41.93
C ASP A 40 9.44 -4.87 42.34
N LYS A 41 9.87 -6.05 41.88
CA LYS A 41 11.24 -6.57 42.07
C LYS A 41 12.25 -6.07 41.04
N ASN A 42 11.88 -5.18 40.12
CA ASN A 42 12.74 -4.64 39.05
C ASN A 42 13.47 -5.71 38.19
N ILE A 43 12.87 -6.91 38.03
CA ILE A 43 13.48 -8.00 37.26
C ILE A 43 13.27 -7.75 35.77
N LYS A 44 14.30 -7.26 35.07
CA LYS A 44 14.27 -7.05 33.61
C LYS A 44 14.61 -8.36 32.88
N ILE A 45 13.58 -9.06 32.40
CA ILE A 45 13.74 -10.22 31.51
C ILE A 45 14.15 -9.70 30.12
N ALA A 46 15.23 -10.24 29.54
CA ALA A 46 15.62 -9.86 28.18
C ALA A 46 14.50 -10.23 27.18
N LYS A 47 14.22 -9.34 26.20
CA LYS A 47 13.17 -9.50 25.17
C LYS A 47 13.19 -10.83 24.40
N LYS A 48 14.31 -11.56 24.43
CA LYS A 48 14.48 -12.86 23.80
C LYS A 48 13.79 -14.01 24.57
N TYR A 49 13.63 -13.87 25.89
CA TYR A 49 13.00 -14.89 26.76
C TYR A 49 11.54 -14.61 27.10
N LEU A 50 11.01 -13.46 26.66
CA LEU A 50 9.58 -13.21 26.73
C LEU A 50 8.85 -14.22 25.82
N PRO A 51 7.76 -14.86 26.31
CA PRO A 51 6.88 -15.65 25.47
C PRO A 51 6.48 -14.83 24.25
N LYS A 52 6.56 -15.42 23.06
CA LYS A 52 6.15 -14.79 21.80
C LYS A 52 5.03 -15.63 21.19
N PRO A 53 4.08 -14.99 20.50
CA PRO A 53 3.06 -15.72 19.76
C PRO A 53 3.71 -16.63 18.71
N ALA A 54 3.11 -17.79 18.48
CA ALA A 54 3.57 -18.72 17.46
C ALA A 54 3.26 -18.16 16.07
N GLY A 55 4.29 -18.01 15.23
CA GLY A 55 4.15 -17.43 13.88
C GLY A 55 3.22 -18.22 12.96
N ASP A 56 3.08 -19.53 13.19
CA ASP A 56 2.24 -20.43 12.37
C ASP A 56 0.75 -20.37 12.73
N LEU A 57 0.41 -19.76 13.87
CA LEU A 57 -0.95 -19.66 14.37
C LEU A 57 -1.50 -18.23 14.26
N GLU A 58 -0.87 -17.30 13.54
CA GLU A 58 -1.30 -15.89 13.47
C GLU A 58 -2.74 -15.70 12.95
N ASP A 59 -3.40 -14.61 13.37
CA ASP A 59 -4.77 -14.28 12.94
C ASP A 59 -4.83 -14.09 11.42
N GLY A 60 -5.78 -14.76 10.77
CA GLY A 60 -5.95 -14.74 9.31
C GLY A 60 -5.02 -15.66 8.51
N GLN A 61 -4.15 -16.44 9.16
CA GLN A 61 -3.36 -17.49 8.50
C GLN A 61 -4.17 -18.78 8.33
N PRO A 62 -3.89 -19.59 7.29
CA PRO A 62 -4.41 -20.93 7.19
C PRO A 62 -3.84 -21.80 8.32
N LEU A 63 -4.69 -22.63 8.90
CA LEU A 63 -4.30 -23.64 9.88
C LEU A 63 -3.25 -24.56 9.25
N PRO A 64 -2.11 -24.77 9.91
CA PRO A 64 -1.09 -25.66 9.39
C PRO A 64 -1.61 -27.06 9.09
N LEU A 65 -1.12 -27.67 8.01
CA LEU A 65 -1.62 -28.95 7.50
C LEU A 65 -1.56 -30.08 8.54
N PHE A 66 -0.62 -30.00 9.49
CA PHE A 66 -0.44 -31.00 10.54
C PHE A 66 -1.60 -31.13 11.53
N TYR A 67 -2.52 -30.15 11.60
CA TYR A 67 -3.72 -30.27 12.43
C TYR A 67 -4.82 -31.16 11.80
N GLY A 68 -4.60 -31.68 10.58
CA GLY A 68 -5.38 -32.75 9.96
C GLY A 68 -6.74 -32.33 9.37
N ASP A 69 -7.50 -33.34 8.92
CA ASP A 69 -8.83 -33.17 8.29
C ASP A 69 -9.99 -33.16 9.29
N ARG A 70 -9.76 -33.55 10.55
CA ARG A 70 -10.79 -33.52 11.60
C ARG A 70 -11.16 -32.11 12.11
N ALA A 71 -10.42 -31.07 11.68
CA ALA A 71 -10.83 -29.68 11.87
C ALA A 71 -12.18 -29.35 11.21
N GLN A 72 -12.64 -30.16 10.25
CA GLN A 72 -13.94 -29.99 9.58
C GLN A 72 -15.14 -30.10 10.54
N GLU A 73 -15.02 -30.84 11.64
CA GLU A 73 -16.09 -31.01 12.63
C GLU A 73 -16.30 -29.77 13.53
N PHE A 74 -15.29 -28.91 13.64
CA PHE A 74 -15.28 -27.76 14.54
C PHE A 74 -15.39 -26.40 13.81
N LEU A 75 -15.82 -26.42 12.54
CA LEU A 75 -15.97 -25.21 11.72
C LEU A 75 -17.08 -24.29 12.22
N ASN A 76 -16.82 -22.99 12.27
CA ASN A 76 -17.74 -21.94 12.73
C ASN A 76 -18.22 -22.08 14.19
N ILE A 77 -17.51 -22.86 15.01
CA ILE A 77 -17.75 -23.01 16.45
C ILE A 77 -16.64 -22.26 17.20
N PRO A 78 -16.96 -21.54 18.29
CA PRO A 78 -15.94 -20.92 19.13
C PRO A 78 -15.15 -21.98 19.91
N LEU A 79 -13.83 -21.90 19.83
CA LEU A 79 -12.85 -22.82 20.40
C LEU A 79 -11.87 -22.07 21.31
N GLU A 80 -11.25 -22.77 22.23
CA GLU A 80 -10.14 -22.26 23.05
C GLU A 80 -8.90 -21.97 22.18
N ASP A 81 -8.07 -21.00 22.60
CA ASP A 81 -6.85 -20.68 21.86
C ASP A 81 -5.81 -21.80 21.97
N MET A 82 -5.31 -22.23 20.80
CA MET A 82 -4.33 -23.31 20.68
C MET A 82 -2.91 -22.83 20.99
N ASP A 83 -2.64 -21.53 20.86
CA ASP A 83 -1.31 -20.99 21.10
C ASP A 83 -1.03 -20.91 22.62
N PRO A 84 0.02 -21.58 23.13
CA PRO A 84 0.39 -21.50 24.55
C PRO A 84 0.58 -20.06 25.05
N PHE A 85 0.96 -19.13 24.15
CA PHE A 85 1.06 -17.72 24.47
C PHE A 85 -0.31 -17.09 24.79
N TYR A 86 -1.36 -17.45 24.06
CA TYR A 86 -2.69 -16.85 24.18
C TYR A 86 -3.63 -17.62 25.11
N GLN A 87 -3.23 -18.80 25.61
CA GLN A 87 -4.03 -19.59 26.57
C GLN A 87 -4.31 -18.85 27.89
N SER A 88 -3.42 -17.94 28.31
CA SER A 88 -3.62 -17.10 29.49
C SER A 88 -4.25 -15.74 29.16
N HIS A 89 -4.35 -15.40 27.87
CA HIS A 89 -5.03 -14.20 27.41
C HIS A 89 -6.52 -14.46 27.26
N LYS A 90 -7.33 -13.41 27.42
CA LYS A 90 -8.79 -13.48 27.25
C LYS A 90 -9.14 -13.54 25.75
N THR A 91 -8.85 -14.65 25.09
CA THR A 91 -9.06 -14.82 23.65
C THR A 91 -9.67 -16.16 23.31
N PHE A 92 -10.40 -16.22 22.21
CA PHE A 92 -10.94 -17.46 21.64
C PHE A 92 -10.79 -17.45 20.13
N ILE A 93 -10.81 -18.63 19.52
CA ILE A 93 -10.60 -18.80 18.07
C ILE A 93 -11.84 -19.37 17.40
N VAL A 94 -12.02 -19.03 16.13
CA VAL A 94 -13.04 -19.62 15.27
C VAL A 94 -12.40 -20.00 13.94
N LEU A 95 -12.68 -21.23 13.48
CA LEU A 95 -12.17 -21.75 12.22
C LEU A 95 -13.18 -21.52 11.09
N SER A 96 -12.72 -20.97 9.98
CA SER A 96 -13.51 -20.84 8.74
C SER A 96 -13.45 -22.12 7.89
N LYS A 97 -14.39 -22.26 6.94
CA LYS A 97 -14.43 -23.39 5.98
C LYS A 97 -13.10 -23.62 5.24
N GLY A 98 -12.32 -22.56 5.01
CA GLY A 98 -10.98 -22.63 4.42
C GLY A 98 -9.85 -23.01 5.39
N LYS A 99 -10.18 -23.57 6.57
CA LYS A 99 -9.26 -23.81 7.69
C LYS A 99 -8.49 -22.55 8.14
N ILE A 100 -9.04 -21.35 7.97
CA ILE A 100 -8.39 -20.09 8.40
C ILE A 100 -8.72 -19.81 9.87
N ILE A 101 -7.71 -19.40 10.65
CA ILE A 101 -7.84 -19.06 12.07
C ILE A 101 -8.28 -17.61 12.20
N TYR A 102 -9.42 -17.37 12.87
CA TYR A 102 -9.85 -16.04 13.28
C TYR A 102 -9.81 -15.94 14.81
N ARG A 103 -9.04 -14.99 15.34
CA ARG A 103 -8.95 -14.70 16.77
C ARG A 103 -9.88 -13.58 17.19
N PHE A 104 -10.54 -13.78 18.33
CA PHE A 104 -11.47 -12.82 18.93
C PHE A 104 -11.16 -12.61 20.42
N ASN A 105 -11.46 -11.41 20.91
CA ASN A 105 -11.35 -11.09 22.33
C ASN A 105 -12.50 -11.74 23.12
N ALA A 106 -12.24 -12.34 24.27
CA ALA A 106 -13.26 -12.94 25.14
C ALA A 106 -13.91 -11.91 26.09
N GLU A 107 -13.43 -10.67 26.17
CA GLU A 107 -14.08 -9.63 26.95
C GLU A 107 -15.40 -9.16 26.33
N PRO A 108 -16.34 -8.62 27.14
CA PRO A 108 -17.62 -8.14 26.62
C PRO A 108 -17.42 -7.00 25.61
N ALA A 109 -17.97 -7.18 24.39
CA ALA A 109 -17.93 -6.16 23.35
C ALA A 109 -18.86 -4.99 23.73
N CYS A 110 -18.38 -3.76 23.55
CA CYS A 110 -19.09 -2.52 23.91
C CYS A 110 -19.58 -2.50 25.38
N TYR A 111 -18.88 -3.20 26.29
CA TYR A 111 -19.25 -3.38 27.70
C TYR A 111 -20.59 -4.07 27.97
N LEU A 112 -21.35 -4.48 26.93
CA LEU A 112 -22.69 -5.05 27.06
C LEU A 112 -22.79 -6.48 26.51
N LEU A 113 -22.04 -6.80 25.44
CA LEU A 113 -22.18 -8.06 24.72
C LEU A 113 -21.14 -9.10 25.16
N SER A 114 -21.56 -10.02 26.03
CA SER A 114 -20.81 -11.25 26.35
C SER A 114 -20.48 -12.06 25.07
N PRO A 115 -19.34 -12.80 25.03
CA PRO A 115 -19.00 -13.73 23.94
C PRO A 115 -20.12 -14.71 23.56
N PHE A 116 -20.96 -15.08 24.53
CA PHE A 116 -22.03 -16.06 24.36
C PHE A 116 -23.35 -15.45 23.88
N ASN A 117 -23.43 -14.12 23.72
CA ASN A 117 -24.67 -13.48 23.26
C ASN A 117 -24.94 -13.81 21.78
N SER A 118 -26.20 -14.12 21.45
CA SER A 118 -26.64 -14.51 20.10
C SER A 118 -26.26 -13.48 19.04
N LEU A 119 -26.37 -12.19 19.35
CA LEU A 119 -26.00 -11.09 18.43
C LEU A 119 -24.51 -11.12 18.05
N ARG A 120 -23.65 -11.43 19.03
CA ARG A 120 -22.20 -11.48 18.83
C ARG A 120 -21.79 -12.71 18.04
N ILE A 121 -22.37 -13.88 18.37
CA ILE A 121 -22.17 -15.13 17.63
C ILE A 121 -22.63 -14.97 16.18
N PHE A 122 -23.79 -14.34 15.96
CA PHE A 122 -24.31 -14.05 14.63
C PHE A 122 -23.37 -13.11 13.86
N SER A 123 -22.87 -12.04 14.48
CA SER A 123 -21.90 -11.12 13.87
C SER A 123 -20.59 -11.82 13.49
N ILE A 124 -20.08 -12.72 14.33
CA ILE A 124 -18.89 -13.54 14.04
C ILE A 124 -19.16 -14.46 12.84
N ARG A 125 -20.33 -15.09 12.79
CA ARG A 125 -20.72 -15.98 11.69
C ARG A 125 -20.83 -15.21 10.36
N ILE A 126 -21.36 -13.99 10.37
CA ILE A 126 -21.39 -13.11 9.19
C ILE A 126 -19.98 -12.75 8.75
N LEU A 127 -19.13 -12.29 9.68
CA LEU A 127 -17.77 -11.82 9.39
C LEU A 127 -16.92 -12.89 8.71
N ILE A 128 -17.03 -14.14 9.17
CA ILE A 128 -16.24 -15.28 8.67
C ILE A 128 -16.76 -15.82 7.33
N HIS A 129 -18.00 -15.47 6.95
CA HIS A 129 -18.61 -15.98 5.74
C HIS A 129 -17.92 -15.43 4.48
N SER A 130 -17.54 -16.30 3.54
CA SER A 130 -16.85 -15.89 2.30
C SER A 130 -17.70 -14.94 1.44
N LEU A 131 -19.03 -15.15 1.41
CA LEU A 131 -19.94 -14.24 0.68
C LEU A 131 -19.94 -12.82 1.24
N PHE A 132 -19.68 -12.63 2.54
CA PHE A 132 -19.62 -11.29 3.11
C PHE A 132 -18.42 -10.52 2.54
N SER A 133 -17.25 -11.15 2.45
CA SER A 133 -16.06 -10.54 1.83
C SER A 133 -16.27 -10.25 0.34
N PHE A 134 -16.93 -11.16 -0.39
CA PHE A 134 -17.28 -10.95 -1.79
C PHE A 134 -18.28 -9.79 -1.98
N PHE A 135 -19.28 -9.69 -1.11
CA PHE A 135 -20.28 -8.63 -1.14
C PHE A 135 -19.66 -7.24 -0.91
N ILE A 136 -18.76 -7.11 0.07
CA ILE A 136 -18.05 -5.85 0.31
C ILE A 136 -17.14 -5.50 -0.88
N MET A 137 -16.47 -6.48 -1.48
CA MET A 137 -15.64 -6.27 -2.67
C MET A 137 -16.47 -5.77 -3.86
N ALA A 138 -17.64 -6.37 -4.11
CA ALA A 138 -18.55 -5.93 -5.16
C ALA A 138 -19.05 -4.50 -4.92
N ALA A 139 -19.37 -4.14 -3.67
CA ALA A 139 -19.75 -2.77 -3.30
C ALA A 139 -18.63 -1.76 -3.60
N ILE A 140 -17.37 -2.09 -3.27
CA ILE A 140 -16.23 -1.22 -3.55
C ILE A 140 -16.00 -1.05 -5.06
N LEU A 141 -16.08 -2.14 -5.83
CA LEU A 141 -15.94 -2.06 -7.29
C LEU A 141 -17.02 -1.20 -7.92
N THR A 142 -18.26 -1.39 -7.48
CA THR A 142 -19.42 -0.59 -7.91
C THR A 142 -19.18 0.89 -7.62
N ASP A 143 -18.75 1.21 -6.39
CA ASP A 143 -18.41 2.56 -5.96
C ASP A 143 -17.29 3.21 -6.79
N CYS A 144 -16.25 2.44 -7.13
CA CYS A 144 -15.17 2.91 -8.01
C CYS A 144 -15.70 3.25 -9.41
N VAL A 145 -16.61 2.44 -9.98
CA VAL A 145 -17.22 2.72 -11.28
C VAL A 145 -18.00 4.04 -11.23
N PHE A 146 -18.81 4.26 -10.20
CA PHE A 146 -19.56 5.52 -10.05
C PHE A 146 -18.65 6.74 -9.89
N MET A 147 -17.47 6.60 -9.28
CA MET A 147 -16.50 7.69 -9.15
C MET A 147 -15.88 8.12 -10.48
N THR A 148 -15.84 7.23 -11.47
CA THR A 148 -15.29 7.55 -12.79
C THR A 148 -16.26 8.30 -13.69
N MET A 149 -17.54 8.35 -13.33
CA MET A 149 -18.55 9.09 -14.10
C MET A 149 -18.41 10.59 -13.85
N SER A 150 -18.16 11.37 -14.92
CA SER A 150 -18.02 12.82 -14.84
C SER A 150 -19.32 13.53 -14.42
N ASP A 151 -20.44 13.11 -15.01
CA ASP A 151 -21.78 13.64 -14.71
C ASP A 151 -22.68 12.50 -14.21
N PRO A 152 -22.68 12.22 -12.88
CA PRO A 152 -23.48 11.14 -12.34
C PRO A 152 -24.97 11.50 -12.40
N PRO A 153 -25.83 10.59 -12.87
CA PRO A 153 -27.27 10.80 -12.88
C PRO A 153 -27.83 10.87 -11.45
N ALA A 154 -29.02 11.45 -11.26
CA ALA A 154 -29.61 11.67 -9.93
C ALA A 154 -29.73 10.39 -9.07
N TRP A 155 -29.98 9.23 -9.70
CA TRP A 155 -30.04 7.93 -9.02
C TRP A 155 -28.68 7.44 -8.50
N SER A 156 -27.56 7.98 -9.00
CA SER A 156 -26.22 7.69 -8.47
C SER A 156 -26.09 8.10 -7.00
N LYS A 157 -26.83 9.13 -6.55
CA LYS A 157 -26.85 9.54 -5.13
C LYS A 157 -27.45 8.46 -4.24
N THR A 158 -28.51 7.82 -4.71
CA THR A 158 -29.12 6.68 -4.02
C THR A 158 -28.12 5.53 -3.91
N VAL A 159 -27.35 5.26 -4.97
CA VAL A 159 -26.30 4.22 -4.93
C VAL A 159 -25.18 4.58 -3.95
N GLU A 160 -24.72 5.83 -3.93
CA GLU A 160 -23.72 6.30 -2.95
C GLU A 160 -24.19 6.10 -1.50
N TYR A 161 -25.47 6.41 -1.22
CA TYR A 161 -26.06 6.18 0.10
C TYR A 161 -26.17 4.69 0.44
N VAL A 162 -26.55 3.85 -0.51
CA VAL A 162 -26.59 2.39 -0.32
C VAL A 162 -25.19 1.85 -0.01
N VAL A 163 -24.16 2.30 -0.72
CA VAL A 163 -22.76 1.92 -0.47
C VAL A 163 -22.31 2.38 0.92
N MET A 164 -22.67 3.60 1.33
CA MET A 164 -22.40 4.12 2.67
C MET A 164 -23.02 3.23 3.75
N VAL A 165 -24.30 2.85 3.61
CA VAL A 165 -24.98 1.95 4.54
C VAL A 165 -24.28 0.58 4.61
N ILE A 166 -23.84 0.04 3.47
CA ILE A 166 -23.06 -1.21 3.41
C ILE A 166 -21.75 -1.08 4.20
N TYR A 167 -21.04 0.04 4.08
CA TYR A 167 -19.78 0.27 4.79
C TYR A 167 -19.98 0.45 6.29
N THR A 168 -21.03 1.17 6.70
CA THR A 168 -21.40 1.28 8.10
C THR A 168 -21.79 -0.08 8.69
N PHE A 169 -22.57 -0.86 7.95
CA PHE A 169 -22.94 -2.22 8.36
C PHE A 169 -21.72 -3.11 8.59
N GLU A 170 -20.72 -3.04 7.71
CA GLU A 170 -19.47 -3.79 7.88
C GLU A 170 -18.74 -3.44 9.17
N VAL A 171 -18.58 -2.15 9.47
CA VAL A 171 -17.90 -1.72 10.69
C VAL A 171 -18.69 -2.10 11.93
N ILE A 172 -20.02 -2.01 11.89
CA ILE A 172 -20.88 -2.49 12.98
C ILE A 172 -20.65 -3.99 13.22
N VAL A 173 -20.65 -4.82 12.18
CA VAL A 173 -20.38 -6.27 12.31
C VAL A 173 -18.98 -6.54 12.89
N LYS A 174 -17.96 -5.78 12.46
CA LYS A 174 -16.59 -5.91 13.00
C LYS A 174 -16.47 -5.46 14.45
N VAL A 175 -17.14 -4.36 14.84
CA VAL A 175 -17.14 -3.85 16.21
C VAL A 175 -17.92 -4.78 17.14
N LEU A 176 -19.07 -5.31 16.72
CA LEU A 176 -19.86 -6.25 17.52
C LEU A 176 -19.14 -7.59 17.73
N SER A 177 -18.37 -8.05 16.75
CA SER A 177 -17.62 -9.32 16.86
C SER A 177 -16.35 -9.19 17.72
N ARG A 178 -15.52 -8.15 17.47
CA ARG A 178 -14.22 -7.96 18.11
C ARG A 178 -14.21 -7.04 19.34
N GLY A 179 -15.22 -6.20 19.51
CA GLY A 179 -15.25 -5.11 20.48
C GLY A 179 -14.69 -3.80 19.93
N PHE A 180 -14.91 -2.70 20.66
CA PHE A 180 -14.55 -1.34 20.23
C PHE A 180 -13.10 -0.93 20.55
N CYS A 181 -12.73 -0.84 21.85
CA CYS A 181 -11.38 -0.44 22.29
C CYS A 181 -10.73 -1.33 23.36
N VAL A 182 -11.49 -2.11 24.13
CA VAL A 182 -10.98 -2.88 25.27
C VAL A 182 -10.46 -4.23 24.81
N GLY A 183 -9.23 -4.57 25.20
CA GLY A 183 -8.54 -5.84 24.91
C GLY A 183 -7.53 -5.81 23.75
N ASP A 184 -6.91 -6.95 23.51
CA ASP A 184 -5.78 -7.08 22.57
C ASP A 184 -6.22 -7.23 21.10
N PHE A 185 -7.34 -7.92 20.84
CA PHE A 185 -7.84 -8.24 19.48
C PHE A 185 -9.07 -7.40 19.09
N THR A 186 -9.01 -6.11 19.38
CA THR A 186 -10.16 -5.20 19.29
C THR A 186 -10.13 -4.38 17.99
N TYR A 187 -11.29 -3.86 17.55
CA TYR A 187 -11.42 -3.17 16.26
C TYR A 187 -10.38 -2.07 16.05
N LEU A 188 -10.24 -1.13 16.99
CA LEU A 188 -9.27 -0.03 16.88
C LEU A 188 -7.81 -0.42 17.18
N ARG A 189 -7.49 -1.67 17.52
CA ARG A 189 -6.07 -2.07 17.70
C ARG A 189 -5.40 -2.31 16.33
N ASN A 190 -6.18 -2.69 15.34
CA ASN A 190 -5.69 -3.02 14.02
C ASN A 190 -5.56 -1.74 13.16
N PRO A 191 -4.36 -1.41 12.63
CA PRO A 191 -4.15 -0.21 11.82
C PRO A 191 -4.97 -0.21 10.52
N TRP A 192 -5.34 -1.37 9.99
CA TRP A 192 -6.18 -1.45 8.79
C TRP A 192 -7.63 -1.06 9.07
N ASN A 193 -8.12 -1.34 10.28
CA ASN A 193 -9.45 -0.92 10.70
C ASN A 193 -9.52 0.59 10.99
N TRP A 194 -8.38 1.23 11.31
CA TRP A 194 -8.33 2.70 11.40
C TRP A 194 -8.59 3.35 10.05
N LEU A 195 -8.05 2.79 8.96
CA LEU A 195 -8.33 3.28 7.61
C LEU A 195 -9.83 3.18 7.30
N GLU A 196 -10.48 2.06 7.63
CA GLU A 196 -11.93 1.89 7.45
C GLU A 196 -12.74 2.89 8.26
N PHE A 197 -12.37 3.07 9.54
CA PHE A 197 -13.02 4.03 10.43
C PHE A 197 -12.87 5.46 9.91
N MET A 198 -11.66 5.86 9.49
CA MET A 198 -11.41 7.19 8.93
C MET A 198 -12.22 7.44 7.67
N VAL A 199 -12.27 6.48 6.73
CA VAL A 199 -13.07 6.58 5.51
C VAL A 199 -14.55 6.79 5.84
N ILE A 200 -15.11 6.02 6.78
CA ILE A 200 -16.53 6.15 7.14
C ILE A 200 -16.82 7.49 7.82
N ASN A 201 -16.01 7.91 8.79
CA ASN A 201 -16.19 9.23 9.43
C ASN A 201 -16.12 10.36 8.41
N MET A 202 -15.24 10.25 7.41
CA MET A 202 -15.10 11.23 6.36
C MET A 202 -16.33 11.28 5.44
N ILE A 203 -16.99 10.15 5.17
CA ILE A 203 -18.26 10.09 4.42
C ILE A 203 -19.38 10.76 5.23
N TYR A 204 -19.53 10.41 6.51
CA TYR A 204 -20.53 11.03 7.39
C TYR A 204 -20.30 12.54 7.53
N LEU A 205 -19.04 12.97 7.66
CA LEU A 205 -18.69 14.39 7.72
C LEU A 205 -19.03 15.10 6.40
N ALA A 206 -18.74 14.49 5.25
CA ALA A 206 -19.08 15.06 3.95
C ALA A 206 -20.59 15.25 3.78
N GLU A 207 -21.40 14.30 4.25
CA GLU A 207 -22.87 14.39 4.24
C GLU A 207 -23.39 15.43 5.24
N PHE A 208 -22.80 15.50 6.44
CA PHE A 208 -23.15 16.51 7.43
C PHE A 208 -22.76 17.94 7.00
N THR A 209 -21.66 18.09 6.26
CA THR A 209 -21.25 19.37 5.69
C THR A 209 -22.05 19.78 4.47
N LEU A 210 -23.01 18.98 3.99
CA LEU A 210 -23.93 19.42 2.94
C LEU A 210 -24.74 20.67 3.38
N PHE A 211 -24.81 20.96 4.68
CA PHE A 211 -25.40 22.18 5.26
C PHE A 211 -24.46 23.40 5.32
N ARG A 212 -23.18 23.27 4.93
CA ARG A 212 -22.18 24.36 4.98
C ARG A 212 -21.26 24.29 3.77
N ASP A 213 -21.10 25.37 3.02
CA ASP A 213 -20.33 25.43 1.76
C ASP A 213 -18.82 25.11 1.90
N VAL A 214 -18.46 23.84 2.12
CA VAL A 214 -17.08 23.33 2.05
C VAL A 214 -16.95 22.38 0.87
N SER A 215 -16.93 22.98 -0.33
CA SER A 215 -16.66 22.26 -1.59
C SER A 215 -15.31 21.52 -1.59
N ALA A 216 -14.39 21.92 -0.70
CA ALA A 216 -13.07 21.30 -0.51
C ALA A 216 -13.11 19.84 -0.02
N LEU A 217 -14.23 19.35 0.53
CA LEU A 217 -14.32 17.96 1.02
C LEU A 217 -14.68 16.94 -0.08
N ARG A 218 -15.07 17.40 -1.28
CA ARG A 218 -15.49 16.54 -2.39
C ARG A 218 -14.37 15.61 -2.90
N PRO A 219 -13.12 16.06 -3.12
CA PRO A 219 -12.04 15.22 -3.66
C PRO A 219 -11.63 14.10 -2.70
N PHE A 220 -11.76 14.31 -1.39
CA PHE A 220 -11.39 13.30 -0.40
C PHE A 220 -12.27 12.05 -0.45
N ARG A 221 -13.43 12.09 -1.14
CA ARG A 221 -14.27 10.90 -1.34
C ARG A 221 -13.47 9.76 -1.98
N VAL A 222 -12.49 10.07 -2.83
CA VAL A 222 -11.56 9.11 -3.48
C VAL A 222 -10.79 8.26 -2.48
N LEU A 223 -10.60 8.71 -1.24
CA LEU A 223 -9.96 7.91 -0.19
C LEU A 223 -10.72 6.60 0.10
N ARG A 224 -12.01 6.50 -0.24
CA ARG A 224 -12.77 5.24 -0.10
C ARG A 224 -12.23 4.10 -0.98
N VAL A 225 -11.53 4.41 -2.07
CA VAL A 225 -10.81 3.41 -2.89
C VAL A 225 -9.71 2.71 -2.09
N LEU A 226 -9.12 3.37 -1.09
CA LEU A 226 -8.12 2.75 -0.20
C LEU A 226 -8.69 1.56 0.60
N LYS A 227 -10.01 1.45 0.71
CA LYS A 227 -10.68 0.28 1.30
C LYS A 227 -10.36 -1.03 0.59
N ILE A 228 -9.97 -1.00 -0.69
CA ILE A 228 -9.48 -2.19 -1.40
C ILE A 228 -8.30 -2.83 -0.66
N ILE A 229 -7.42 -2.01 -0.07
CA ILE A 229 -6.27 -2.47 0.72
C ILE A 229 -6.74 -3.25 1.95
N THR A 230 -7.83 -2.84 2.59
CA THR A 230 -8.35 -3.53 3.77
C THR A 230 -9.07 -4.81 3.41
N VAL A 231 -9.66 -4.95 2.23
CA VAL A 231 -10.31 -6.20 1.80
C VAL A 231 -9.29 -7.25 1.31
N PHE A 232 -8.31 -6.83 0.50
CA PHE A 232 -7.35 -7.77 -0.10
C PHE A 232 -6.10 -7.94 0.80
N SER A 233 -6.01 -9.10 1.47
CA SER A 233 -4.90 -9.41 2.39
C SER A 233 -3.52 -9.39 1.73
N GLY A 234 -3.42 -9.75 0.45
CA GLY A 234 -2.17 -9.63 -0.32
C GLY A 234 -1.68 -8.18 -0.46
N LEU A 235 -2.61 -7.23 -0.65
CA LEU A 235 -2.29 -5.82 -0.84
C LEU A 235 -1.83 -5.18 0.47
N ARG A 236 -2.35 -5.63 1.62
CA ARG A 236 -1.84 -5.25 2.95
C ARG A 236 -0.36 -5.58 3.11
N THR A 237 0.05 -6.75 2.61
CA THR A 237 1.45 -7.22 2.68
C THR A 237 2.35 -6.36 1.81
N ILE A 238 1.94 -6.09 0.56
CA ILE A 238 2.67 -5.23 -0.38
C ILE A 238 2.78 -3.80 0.17
N PHE A 239 1.68 -3.21 0.64
CA PHE A 239 1.67 -1.86 1.19
C PHE A 239 2.53 -1.74 2.45
N SER A 240 2.49 -2.73 3.34
CA SER A 240 3.38 -2.78 4.52
C SER A 240 4.85 -2.86 4.11
N ALA A 241 5.17 -3.65 3.09
CA ALA A 241 6.51 -3.73 2.54
C ALA A 241 6.96 -2.39 1.96
N VAL A 242 6.11 -1.68 1.20
CA VAL A 242 6.39 -0.34 0.66
C VAL A 242 6.65 0.67 1.78
N ILE A 243 5.81 0.73 2.81
CA ILE A 243 6.04 1.62 3.96
C ILE A 243 7.35 1.28 4.67
N GLN A 244 7.67 0.00 4.80
CA GLN A 244 8.92 -0.44 5.39
C GLN A 244 10.13 0.01 4.55
N SER A 245 10.03 -0.03 3.22
CA SER A 245 11.04 0.48 2.31
C SER A 245 11.25 1.99 2.47
N VAL A 246 10.18 2.78 2.58
CA VAL A 246 10.27 4.24 2.80
C VAL A 246 11.00 4.57 4.10
N LYS A 247 10.77 3.79 5.17
CA LYS A 247 11.49 3.98 6.45
C LYS A 247 13.01 3.79 6.31
N LYS A 248 13.47 2.92 5.41
CA LYS A 248 14.90 2.74 5.11
C LYS A 248 15.50 3.91 4.33
N LEU A 249 14.68 4.64 3.56
CA LEU A 249 15.09 5.82 2.79
C LEU A 249 15.09 7.12 3.59
N ARG A 250 14.53 7.11 4.80
CA ARG A 250 14.38 8.31 5.64
C ARG A 250 15.68 9.12 5.75
N ASP A 251 16.79 8.45 6.03
CA ASP A 251 18.06 9.14 6.29
C ASP A 251 18.62 9.81 5.03
N VAL A 252 18.43 9.20 3.85
CA VAL A 252 18.79 9.81 2.56
C VAL A 252 17.87 10.97 2.23
N MET A 253 16.56 10.85 2.47
CA MET A 253 15.61 11.95 2.25
C MET A 253 15.95 13.18 3.10
N ILE A 254 16.39 12.98 4.35
CA ILE A 254 16.86 14.07 5.22
C ILE A 254 18.13 14.72 4.64
N LEU A 255 19.09 13.90 4.18
CA LEU A 255 20.32 14.39 3.55
C LEU A 255 20.03 15.21 2.28
N THR A 256 19.14 14.71 1.41
CA THR A 256 18.71 15.40 0.18
C THR A 256 18.04 16.73 0.51
N PHE A 257 17.13 16.76 1.49
CA PHE A 257 16.47 17.99 1.94
C PHE A 257 17.48 19.03 2.46
N PHE A 258 18.51 18.59 3.20
CA PHE A 258 19.57 19.46 3.70
C PHE A 258 20.38 20.09 2.56
N PHE A 259 20.87 19.30 1.60
CA PHE A 259 21.61 19.84 0.46
C PHE A 259 20.77 20.76 -0.42
N LEU A 260 19.51 20.40 -0.69
CA LEU A 260 18.59 21.27 -1.42
C LEU A 260 18.36 22.60 -0.71
N SER A 261 18.28 22.61 0.62
CA SER A 261 18.11 23.84 1.40
C SER A 261 19.33 24.76 1.29
N ILE A 262 20.55 24.21 1.28
CA ILE A 262 21.78 24.99 1.08
C ILE A 262 21.79 25.64 -0.31
N PHE A 263 21.54 24.85 -1.36
CA PHE A 263 21.50 25.39 -2.73
C PHE A 263 20.35 26.38 -2.94
N ALA A 264 19.22 26.19 -2.25
CA ALA A 264 18.11 27.12 -2.27
C ALA A 264 18.48 28.48 -1.65
N LEU A 265 19.23 28.49 -0.54
CA LEU A 265 19.72 29.74 0.04
C LEU A 265 20.74 30.43 -0.87
N ILE A 266 21.65 29.68 -1.49
CA ILE A 266 22.59 30.24 -2.47
C ILE A 266 21.83 30.84 -3.66
N GLY A 267 20.88 30.09 -4.24
CA GLY A 267 20.06 30.55 -5.36
C GLY A 267 19.19 31.76 -5.03
N LEU A 268 18.60 31.80 -3.82
CA LEU A 268 17.87 32.94 -3.29
C LEU A 268 18.78 34.18 -3.25
N GLN A 269 19.99 34.08 -2.68
CA GLN A 269 20.89 35.23 -2.56
C GLN A 269 21.43 35.70 -3.91
N LEU A 270 21.68 34.80 -4.86
CA LEU A 270 22.21 35.16 -6.18
C LEU A 270 21.16 35.74 -7.14
N PHE A 271 19.91 35.26 -7.08
CA PHE A 271 18.91 35.53 -8.11
C PHE A 271 17.65 36.23 -7.59
N MET A 272 17.68 36.78 -6.37
CA MET A 272 16.55 37.46 -5.76
C MET A 272 16.00 38.57 -6.67
N GLY A 273 14.82 38.36 -7.25
CA GLY A 273 14.14 39.33 -8.09
C GLY A 273 14.70 39.52 -9.50
N ASN A 274 15.71 38.75 -9.93
CA ASN A 274 16.22 38.83 -11.29
C ASN A 274 15.15 38.39 -12.31
N LEU A 275 14.35 37.37 -11.97
CA LEU A 275 13.25 36.89 -12.82
C LEU A 275 12.07 37.87 -12.94
N ARG A 276 12.12 39.05 -12.31
CA ARG A 276 11.15 40.14 -12.54
C ARG A 276 11.64 41.17 -13.55
N GLN A 277 12.88 41.07 -14.02
CA GLN A 277 13.45 42.02 -14.97
C GLN A 277 12.82 41.84 -16.33
N LYS A 278 12.18 42.89 -16.86
CA LYS A 278 11.46 42.90 -18.14
C LYS A 278 11.89 44.09 -18.98
N CYS A 279 11.75 43.94 -20.28
CA CYS A 279 11.87 45.06 -21.21
C CYS A 279 10.58 45.88 -21.17
N VAL A 280 10.67 47.08 -20.60
CA VAL A 280 9.55 48.05 -20.49
C VAL A 280 9.79 49.18 -21.48
N LEU A 281 8.72 49.62 -22.17
CA LEU A 281 8.79 50.72 -23.12
C LEU A 281 9.31 51.98 -22.41
N ILE A 282 10.32 52.62 -23.01
CA ILE A 282 10.95 53.82 -22.44
C ILE A 282 9.88 54.92 -22.30
N PRO A 283 9.70 55.48 -21.09
CA PRO A 283 8.77 56.58 -20.87
C PRO A 283 9.06 57.77 -21.80
N PRO A 284 8.03 58.43 -22.37
CA PRO A 284 8.21 59.56 -23.29
C PRO A 284 8.97 60.76 -22.67
N LEU A 285 8.94 60.90 -21.33
CA LEU A 285 9.74 61.90 -20.60
C LEU A 285 11.27 61.70 -20.78
N LEU A 286 11.73 60.45 -20.93
CA LEU A 286 13.15 60.10 -21.08
C LEU A 286 13.67 60.28 -22.52
N LEU A 287 12.79 60.46 -23.51
CA LEU A 287 13.21 60.76 -24.89
C LEU A 287 13.49 62.24 -25.13
N ASN A 288 12.98 63.14 -24.28
CA ASN A 288 13.12 64.59 -24.48
C ASN A 288 14.36 65.21 -23.81
N ASP A 289 14.92 64.58 -22.76
CA ASP A 289 16.13 65.04 -22.06
C ASP A 289 17.35 64.22 -22.47
N THR A 290 18.02 64.64 -23.55
CA THR A 290 19.32 64.10 -23.99
C THR A 290 20.51 64.91 -23.46
N SER A 291 20.37 65.61 -22.33
CA SER A 291 21.51 66.26 -21.65
C SER A 291 21.97 65.42 -20.45
N GLU A 292 23.24 65.05 -20.49
CA GLU A 292 23.98 64.33 -19.45
C GLU A 292 23.73 64.94 -18.06
N GLY A 293 22.96 64.24 -17.22
CA GLY A 293 22.67 64.69 -15.86
C GLY A 293 22.17 63.54 -15.00
N ALA A 294 22.90 63.24 -13.92
CA ALA A 294 22.57 62.19 -12.98
C ALA A 294 21.13 62.30 -12.44
N PHE A 295 20.45 61.16 -12.45
CA PHE A 295 19.06 60.95 -12.07
C PHE A 295 18.86 61.16 -10.57
N ASN A 296 18.35 62.32 -10.14
CA ASN A 296 17.81 62.52 -8.81
C ASN A 296 16.28 62.37 -8.85
N ILE A 297 15.77 61.19 -8.47
CA ILE A 297 14.35 61.03 -8.13
C ILE A 297 14.15 61.69 -6.76
N SER A 298 13.98 63.01 -6.73
CA SER A 298 13.30 63.65 -5.60
C SER A 298 11.82 63.67 -5.90
N SER A 299 11.05 62.96 -5.08
CA SER A 299 9.59 63.02 -4.98
C SER A 299 9.14 64.42 -4.56
N HIS A 300 9.26 65.40 -5.44
CA HIS A 300 8.63 66.69 -5.28
C HIS A 300 7.38 66.73 -6.15
N GLU A 301 6.25 66.48 -5.49
CA GLU A 301 4.94 66.95 -5.94
C GLU A 301 5.07 68.42 -6.30
N ASN A 302 4.85 68.75 -7.58
CA ASN A 302 4.18 69.97 -8.03
C ASN A 302 3.92 69.91 -9.55
N ASN A 303 2.71 69.48 -9.87
CA ASN A 303 1.86 69.83 -11.03
C ASN A 303 2.53 70.36 -12.32
N SER A 304 2.87 69.44 -13.23
CA SER A 304 2.49 69.49 -14.65
C SER A 304 2.91 68.18 -15.36
N SER A 305 1.95 67.51 -16.00
CA SER A 305 1.96 66.14 -16.57
C SER A 305 1.74 65.00 -15.57
N ASP A 306 0.53 64.45 -15.62
CA ASP A 306 -0.04 63.36 -14.81
C ASP A 306 0.58 61.99 -15.21
N PHE A 307 1.91 61.88 -15.22
CA PHE A 307 2.61 60.65 -15.56
C PHE A 307 3.07 59.92 -14.31
N ASP A 308 2.29 58.94 -13.87
CA ASP A 308 2.69 58.03 -12.80
C ASP A 308 3.64 56.94 -13.35
N PHE A 309 4.93 57.11 -13.08
CA PHE A 309 5.99 56.18 -13.46
C PHE A 309 5.73 54.76 -12.95
N ASN A 310 5.20 54.59 -11.73
CA ASN A 310 4.96 53.28 -11.16
C ASN A 310 3.79 52.58 -11.85
N THR A 311 2.75 53.34 -12.21
CA THR A 311 1.64 52.83 -13.02
C THR A 311 2.09 52.46 -14.44
N HIS A 312 2.97 53.25 -15.05
CA HIS A 312 3.55 52.94 -16.37
C HIS A 312 4.39 51.66 -16.35
N VAL A 313 5.26 51.48 -15.35
CA VAL A 313 6.12 50.30 -15.22
C VAL A 313 5.31 49.03 -14.90
N ASN A 314 4.19 49.14 -14.19
CA ASN A 314 3.38 47.99 -13.85
C ASN A 314 2.28 47.68 -14.88
N ASN A 315 2.11 48.51 -15.90
CA ASN A 315 1.15 48.26 -16.98
C ASN A 315 1.66 47.14 -17.91
N PRO A 316 0.94 46.01 -18.04
CA PRO A 316 1.35 44.91 -18.91
C PRO A 316 1.46 45.28 -20.39
N ASP A 317 0.71 46.28 -20.87
CA ASP A 317 0.76 46.71 -22.28
C ASP A 317 2.10 47.34 -22.67
N ASN A 318 2.87 47.80 -21.67
CA ASN A 318 4.18 48.41 -21.87
C ASN A 318 5.32 47.37 -21.90
N TYR A 319 5.01 46.08 -21.70
CA TYR A 319 6.01 45.01 -21.75
C TYR A 319 6.26 44.53 -23.16
N TYR A 320 7.52 44.23 -23.47
CA TYR A 320 7.86 43.57 -24.71
C TYR A 320 7.55 42.07 -24.64
N HIS A 321 6.75 41.58 -25.58
CA HIS A 321 6.39 40.17 -25.73
C HIS A 321 6.94 39.61 -27.06
N LEU A 322 7.54 38.42 -27.02
CA LEU A 322 7.91 37.73 -28.25
C LEU A 322 6.67 37.13 -28.93
N PRO A 323 6.63 37.10 -30.26
CA PRO A 323 5.53 36.47 -30.99
C PRO A 323 5.42 34.99 -30.58
N GLY A 324 4.23 34.58 -30.12
CA GLY A 324 3.95 33.21 -29.67
C GLY A 324 4.27 32.92 -28.18
N HIS A 325 4.80 33.89 -27.43
CA HIS A 325 5.06 33.74 -25.99
C HIS A 325 4.07 34.54 -25.13
N LEU A 326 3.53 33.90 -24.09
CA LEU A 326 2.58 34.53 -23.16
C LEU A 326 3.27 35.45 -22.13
N ASP A 327 4.48 35.11 -21.71
CA ASP A 327 5.24 35.90 -20.73
C ASP A 327 6.11 36.95 -21.43
N ALA A 328 6.32 38.07 -20.76
CA ALA A 328 7.17 39.16 -21.23
C ALA A 328 8.65 38.71 -21.30
N LEU A 329 9.41 39.31 -22.22
CA LEU A 329 10.82 39.02 -22.38
C LEU A 329 11.63 39.47 -21.17
N LEU A 330 12.40 38.54 -20.61
CA LEU A 330 13.38 38.84 -19.56
C LEU A 330 14.64 39.50 -20.13
N CYS A 331 15.20 40.39 -19.34
CA CYS A 331 16.44 41.10 -19.62
C CYS A 331 17.31 41.18 -18.37
N GLY A 332 18.56 41.58 -18.52
CA GLY A 332 19.46 41.89 -17.42
C GLY A 332 20.33 43.11 -17.70
N ASN A 333 20.88 43.70 -16.64
CA ASN A 333 21.75 44.87 -16.75
C ASN A 333 23.24 44.50 -16.89
N SER A 334 23.57 43.21 -16.74
CA SER A 334 24.91 42.68 -16.93
C SER A 334 25.26 42.65 -18.42
N SER A 335 26.54 42.83 -18.77
CA SER A 335 27.02 42.81 -20.17
C SER A 335 26.82 41.46 -20.87
N ASP A 336 26.74 40.38 -20.10
CA ASP A 336 26.54 39.01 -20.57
C ASP A 336 25.08 38.53 -20.46
N ALA A 337 24.16 39.39 -20.03
CA ALA A 337 22.73 39.11 -19.91
C ALA A 337 21.97 39.42 -21.22
N GLY A 338 20.67 39.10 -21.24
CA GLY A 338 19.79 39.38 -22.36
C GLY A 338 19.50 40.87 -22.48
N THR A 339 19.69 41.42 -23.68
CA THR A 339 19.38 42.81 -24.00
C THR A 339 17.93 43.00 -24.44
N CYS A 340 17.44 44.22 -24.31
CA CYS A 340 16.15 44.66 -24.82
C CYS A 340 16.26 45.20 -26.25
N PRO A 341 15.18 45.13 -27.04
CA PRO A 341 15.11 45.79 -28.35
C PRO A 341 15.09 47.33 -28.20
N GLU A 342 15.36 48.03 -29.30
CA GLU A 342 15.34 49.50 -29.34
C GLU A 342 14.00 50.07 -28.85
N GLY A 343 14.05 51.15 -28.07
CA GLY A 343 12.86 51.77 -27.46
C GLY A 343 12.41 51.13 -26.14
N TYR A 344 13.08 50.08 -25.67
CA TYR A 344 12.80 49.43 -24.39
C TYR A 344 14.01 49.49 -23.45
N MET A 345 13.75 49.65 -22.15
CA MET A 345 14.76 49.58 -21.10
C MET A 345 14.47 48.43 -20.13
N CYS A 346 15.53 47.89 -19.53
CA CYS A 346 15.39 46.78 -18.60
C CYS A 346 15.04 47.27 -17.19
N LEU A 347 13.83 46.95 -16.72
CA LEU A 347 13.35 47.33 -15.40
C LEU A 347 12.71 46.14 -14.67
N LYS A 348 12.80 46.14 -13.35
CA LYS A 348 12.17 45.11 -12.52
C LYS A 348 10.69 45.43 -12.36
N ALA A 349 9.81 44.66 -13.01
CA ALA A 349 8.40 45.01 -13.12
C ALA A 349 7.45 43.80 -13.13
N GLY A 350 6.26 43.96 -12.54
CA GLY A 350 5.18 42.96 -12.57
C GLY A 350 5.52 41.61 -11.93
N ARG A 351 4.79 40.56 -12.38
CA ARG A 351 4.91 39.19 -11.86
C ARG A 351 6.07 38.39 -12.46
N ASN A 352 6.49 37.34 -11.74
CA ASN A 352 7.46 36.34 -12.21
C ASN A 352 6.86 35.46 -13.35
N PRO A 353 7.70 34.78 -14.16
CA PRO A 353 7.25 33.89 -15.24
C PRO A 353 6.41 32.70 -14.74
N ASN A 354 5.72 32.02 -15.67
CA ASN A 354 4.89 30.84 -15.41
C ASN A 354 3.86 31.08 -14.29
N TYR A 355 3.00 32.09 -14.47
CA TYR A 355 1.97 32.50 -13.52
C TYR A 355 2.49 32.95 -12.14
N GLY A 356 3.79 33.27 -12.04
CA GLY A 356 4.42 33.68 -10.78
C GLY A 356 5.11 32.55 -10.01
N TYR A 357 5.02 31.30 -10.49
CA TYR A 357 5.54 30.12 -9.79
C TYR A 357 7.05 29.94 -9.94
N THR A 358 7.66 30.47 -11.00
CA THR A 358 9.10 30.32 -11.23
C THR A 358 9.84 31.53 -10.66
N SER A 359 10.44 31.38 -9.48
CA SER A 359 11.15 32.49 -8.82
C SER A 359 12.18 32.07 -7.78
N TYR A 360 13.08 33.01 -7.48
CA TYR A 360 14.06 32.92 -6.39
C TYR A 360 13.82 34.02 -5.35
N ASP A 361 12.60 34.54 -5.23
CA ASP A 361 12.30 35.70 -4.36
C ASP A 361 12.11 35.31 -2.89
N SER A 362 11.67 34.07 -2.65
CA SER A 362 11.46 33.53 -1.30
C SER A 362 12.10 32.15 -1.20
N PHE A 363 12.42 31.74 0.03
CA PHE A 363 13.04 30.44 0.28
C PHE A 363 12.22 29.28 -0.31
N SER A 364 10.90 29.28 -0.18
CA SER A 364 10.05 28.19 -0.67
C SER A 364 10.03 28.08 -2.20
N TRP A 365 9.96 29.22 -2.91
CA TRP A 365 10.00 29.21 -4.38
C TRP A 365 11.39 28.90 -4.92
N ALA A 366 12.44 29.38 -4.25
CA ALA A 366 13.81 28.98 -4.55
C ALA A 366 13.98 27.47 -4.34
N PHE A 367 13.54 26.93 -3.21
CA PHE A 367 13.59 25.50 -2.92
C PHE A 367 12.85 24.67 -3.97
N LEU A 368 11.65 25.09 -4.40
CA LEU A 368 10.92 24.42 -5.48
C LEU A 368 11.67 24.48 -6.81
N SER A 369 12.27 25.63 -7.15
CA SER A 369 13.06 25.81 -8.37
C SER A 369 14.32 24.94 -8.35
N LEU A 370 14.99 24.80 -7.20
CA LEU A 370 16.14 23.90 -7.02
C LEU A 370 15.72 22.43 -7.04
N PHE A 371 14.58 22.09 -6.46
CA PHE A 371 14.03 20.74 -6.52
C PHE A 371 13.75 20.32 -7.96
N ARG A 372 13.15 21.22 -8.76
CA ARG A 372 12.95 21.04 -10.21
C ARG A 372 14.27 20.83 -10.96
N LEU A 373 15.34 21.55 -10.61
CA LEU A 373 16.67 21.36 -11.18
C LEU A 373 17.28 20.01 -10.80
N MET A 374 17.09 19.54 -9.56
CA MET A 374 17.58 18.24 -9.11
C MET A 374 16.88 17.09 -9.83
N THR A 375 15.56 17.18 -10.01
CA THR A 375 14.76 16.17 -10.73
C THR A 375 14.90 16.27 -12.25
N GLN A 376 15.57 17.30 -12.76
CA GLN A 376 15.73 17.58 -14.19
C GLN A 376 14.39 17.67 -14.94
N ASP A 377 13.38 18.28 -14.30
CA ASP A 377 12.05 18.47 -14.90
C ASP A 377 11.93 19.84 -15.56
N PHE A 378 11.87 19.86 -16.90
CA PHE A 378 11.82 21.09 -17.72
C PHE A 378 12.88 22.12 -17.29
N TRP A 379 14.03 21.67 -16.81
CA TRP A 379 15.03 22.47 -16.10
C TRP A 379 15.73 23.46 -17.04
N GLU A 380 15.80 23.14 -18.33
CA GLU A 380 16.39 23.94 -19.39
C GLU A 380 15.69 25.30 -19.54
N ASN A 381 14.36 25.34 -19.38
CA ASN A 381 13.64 26.60 -19.42
C ASN A 381 14.04 27.49 -18.23
N LEU A 382 14.09 26.94 -17.01
CA LEU A 382 14.55 27.69 -15.83
C LEU A 382 16.00 28.17 -16.01
N PHE A 383 16.89 27.31 -16.52
CA PHE A 383 18.26 27.65 -16.86
C PHE A 383 18.34 28.84 -17.83
N HIS A 384 17.62 28.78 -18.95
CA HIS A 384 17.62 29.86 -19.94
C HIS A 384 17.05 31.18 -19.40
N LEU A 385 15.96 31.13 -18.63
CA LEU A 385 15.34 32.32 -18.04
C LEU A 385 16.30 32.99 -17.04
N THR A 386 16.96 32.22 -16.18
CA THR A 386 17.90 32.76 -15.19
C THR A 386 19.16 33.32 -15.84
N LEU A 387 19.75 32.64 -16.83
CA LEU A 387 20.93 33.16 -17.52
C LEU A 387 20.61 34.42 -18.34
N ARG A 388 19.40 34.49 -18.93
CA ARG A 388 18.98 35.69 -19.67
C ARG A 388 18.80 36.89 -18.74
N ALA A 389 18.33 36.69 -17.51
CA ALA A 389 18.15 37.78 -16.55
C ALA A 389 19.44 38.15 -15.80
N ALA A 390 20.19 37.15 -15.32
CA ALA A 390 21.35 37.39 -14.45
C ALA A 390 22.67 37.56 -15.23
N GLY A 391 22.82 36.85 -16.35
CA GLY A 391 24.07 36.76 -17.12
C GLY A 391 24.51 35.31 -17.34
N LYS A 392 25.25 35.07 -18.44
CA LYS A 392 25.78 33.74 -18.80
C LYS A 392 26.84 33.22 -17.83
N THR A 393 27.53 34.09 -17.10
CA THR A 393 28.56 33.72 -16.11
C THR A 393 28.01 32.78 -15.03
N TYR A 394 26.74 32.93 -14.68
CA TYR A 394 26.06 32.09 -13.69
C TYR A 394 25.78 30.65 -14.15
N THR A 395 26.20 30.26 -15.35
CA THR A 395 26.19 28.86 -15.81
C THR A 395 26.91 27.95 -14.81
N ILE A 396 27.95 28.45 -14.14
CA ILE A 396 28.71 27.70 -13.11
C ILE A 396 27.80 27.23 -11.97
N PHE A 397 26.87 28.06 -11.51
CA PHE A 397 25.90 27.68 -10.47
C PHE A 397 25.08 26.46 -10.90
N PHE A 398 24.56 26.48 -12.13
CA PHE A 398 23.76 25.38 -12.66
C PHE A 398 24.58 24.10 -12.87
N VAL A 399 25.82 24.21 -13.36
CA VAL A 399 26.71 23.06 -13.51
C VAL A 399 26.98 22.40 -12.16
N VAL A 400 27.29 23.19 -11.12
CA VAL A 400 27.53 22.68 -9.77
C VAL A 400 26.27 22.03 -9.19
N VAL A 401 25.10 22.66 -9.33
CA VAL A 401 23.82 22.13 -8.83
C VAL A 401 23.40 20.87 -9.58
N ILE A 402 23.59 20.80 -10.90
CA ILE A 402 23.25 19.60 -11.68
C ILE A 402 24.20 18.45 -11.33
N PHE A 403 25.50 18.72 -11.20
CA PHE A 403 26.49 17.71 -10.84
C PHE A 403 26.31 17.18 -9.41
N LEU A 404 26.26 18.07 -8.41
CA LEU A 404 26.12 17.68 -7.01
C LEU A 404 24.68 17.29 -6.65
N GLY A 405 23.68 17.96 -7.20
CA GLY A 405 22.28 17.70 -6.91
C GLY A 405 21.77 16.50 -7.70
N SER A 406 21.70 16.60 -9.03
CA SER A 406 21.08 15.56 -9.85
C SER A 406 21.94 14.29 -9.91
N PHE A 407 23.19 14.39 -10.37
CA PHE A 407 24.01 13.19 -10.54
C PHE A 407 24.37 12.51 -9.21
N TYR A 408 24.79 13.27 -8.19
CA TYR A 408 25.18 12.64 -6.93
C TYR A 408 23.98 12.25 -6.04
N LEU A 409 23.02 13.14 -5.78
CA LEU A 409 21.90 12.81 -4.87
C LEU A 409 20.92 11.79 -5.46
N MET A 410 20.59 11.86 -6.76
CA MET A 410 19.68 10.86 -7.36
C MET A 410 20.33 9.48 -7.40
N ASN A 411 21.62 9.39 -7.74
CA ASN A 411 22.34 8.11 -7.70
C ASN A 411 22.51 7.58 -6.28
N LEU A 412 22.69 8.45 -5.28
CA LEU A 412 22.68 8.04 -3.88
C LEU A 412 21.33 7.45 -3.47
N ILE A 413 20.21 8.10 -3.84
CA ILE A 413 18.86 7.58 -3.61
C ILE A 413 18.70 6.21 -4.26
N LEU A 414 19.04 6.07 -5.53
CA LEU A 414 18.98 4.79 -6.26
C LEU A 414 19.83 3.70 -5.60
N ALA A 415 21.06 4.03 -5.20
CA ALA A 415 21.95 3.10 -4.51
C ALA A 415 21.36 2.62 -3.18
N VAL A 416 20.81 3.54 -2.37
CA VAL A 416 20.21 3.16 -1.08
C VAL A 416 18.92 2.36 -1.27
N VAL A 417 18.08 2.71 -2.26
CA VAL A 417 16.90 1.91 -2.62
C VAL A 417 17.33 0.49 -3.01
N ALA A 418 18.35 0.35 -3.86
CA ALA A 418 18.85 -0.95 -4.29
C ALA A 418 19.40 -1.78 -3.12
N VAL A 419 20.19 -1.18 -2.23
CA VAL A 419 20.71 -1.85 -1.03
C VAL A 419 19.58 -2.25 -0.09
N ALA A 420 18.63 -1.36 0.19
CA ALA A 420 17.50 -1.64 1.08
C ALA A 420 16.60 -2.75 0.52
N TYR A 421 16.33 -2.71 -0.79
CA TYR A 421 15.56 -3.76 -1.47
C TYR A 421 16.30 -5.11 -1.43
N ALA A 422 17.61 -5.12 -1.71
CA ALA A 422 18.41 -6.34 -1.63
C ALA A 422 18.43 -6.92 -0.20
N GLU A 423 18.56 -6.07 0.83
CA GLU A 423 18.50 -6.49 2.23
C GLU A 423 17.13 -7.07 2.59
N GLN A 424 16.04 -6.40 2.21
CA GLN A 424 14.67 -6.85 2.47
C GLN A 424 14.34 -8.15 1.74
N ASN A 425 14.76 -8.27 0.47
CA ASN A 425 14.55 -9.48 -0.31
C ASN A 425 15.30 -10.69 0.28
N ARG A 426 16.59 -10.50 0.65
CA ARG A 426 17.39 -11.54 1.33
C ARG A 426 16.75 -11.98 2.66
N ALA A 427 16.25 -11.03 3.46
CA ALA A 427 15.57 -11.33 4.71
C ALA A 427 14.26 -12.10 4.51
N ASN A 428 13.48 -11.76 3.48
CA ASN A 428 12.24 -12.48 3.14
C ASN A 428 12.52 -13.90 2.66
N ILE A 429 13.50 -14.10 1.78
CA ILE A 429 13.92 -15.42 1.30
C ILE A 429 14.43 -16.29 2.46
N ALA A 430 15.25 -15.73 3.35
CA ALA A 430 15.75 -16.45 4.53
C ALA A 430 14.62 -16.91 5.47
N LYS A 431 13.61 -16.05 5.71
CA LYS A 431 12.42 -16.39 6.49
C LYS A 431 11.57 -17.49 5.84
N ALA A 432 11.41 -17.46 4.52
CA ALA A 432 10.70 -18.50 3.78
C ALA A 432 11.42 -19.86 3.92
N LYS A 433 12.74 -19.88 3.72
CA LYS A 433 13.56 -21.08 3.88
C LYS A 433 13.56 -21.65 5.31
N GLN A 434 13.50 -20.79 6.33
CA GLN A 434 13.38 -21.24 7.72
C GLN A 434 12.03 -21.92 7.97
N ARG A 435 10.93 -21.34 7.50
CA ARG A 435 9.58 -21.93 7.62
C ARG A 435 9.49 -23.28 6.93
N GLU A 436 10.04 -23.41 5.72
CA GLU A 436 10.09 -24.70 5.01
C GLU A 436 10.85 -25.77 5.78
N ARG A 437 11.98 -25.42 6.41
CA ARG A 437 12.78 -26.36 7.22
C ARG A 437 12.06 -26.79 8.49
N GLU A 438 11.42 -25.85 9.19
CA GLU A 438 10.61 -26.15 10.38
C GLU A 438 9.44 -27.06 10.02
N TYR A 439 8.73 -26.75 8.94
CA TYR A 439 7.63 -27.56 8.41
C TYR A 439 8.09 -28.98 8.04
N ALA A 440 9.23 -29.12 7.35
CA ALA A 440 9.78 -30.42 6.97
C ALA A 440 10.20 -31.27 8.17
N ARG A 441 10.68 -30.66 9.27
CA ARG A 441 11.01 -31.37 10.51
C ARG A 441 9.75 -31.91 11.19
N ILE A 442 8.74 -31.04 11.36
CA ILE A 442 7.47 -31.43 11.98
C ILE A 442 6.81 -32.56 11.18
N LEU A 443 6.80 -32.47 9.85
CA LEU A 443 6.21 -33.50 9.01
C LEU A 443 6.91 -34.87 9.14
N LYS A 444 8.24 -34.90 9.27
CA LYS A 444 8.99 -36.15 9.50
C LYS A 444 8.63 -36.77 10.85
N GLU A 445 8.63 -35.97 11.91
CA GLU A 445 8.31 -36.44 13.26
C GLU A 445 6.85 -36.94 13.37
N LEU A 446 5.93 -36.37 12.59
CA LEU A 446 4.54 -36.85 12.50
C LEU A 446 4.43 -38.20 11.80
N LYS A 447 5.09 -38.38 10.65
CA LYS A 447 5.13 -39.67 9.95
C LYS A 447 5.67 -40.78 10.85
N GLU A 448 6.74 -40.50 11.60
CA GLU A 448 7.29 -41.46 12.57
C GLU A 448 6.31 -41.82 13.70
N ARG A 449 5.48 -40.86 14.15
CA ARG A 449 4.43 -41.12 15.16
C ARG A 449 3.30 -41.98 14.58
N GLU A 450 2.86 -41.71 13.35
CA GLU A 450 1.83 -42.51 12.67
C GLU A 450 2.30 -43.95 12.46
N GLU A 451 3.53 -44.15 11.99
CA GLU A 451 4.13 -45.47 11.87
C GLU A 451 4.19 -46.21 13.21
N LYS A 452 4.53 -45.51 14.31
CA LYS A 452 4.52 -46.09 15.67
C LYS A 452 3.11 -46.44 16.15
N MET A 453 2.10 -45.65 15.79
CA MET A 453 0.69 -45.90 16.13
C MET A 453 0.14 -47.10 15.34
N VAL A 454 0.41 -47.18 14.03
CA VAL A 454 0.04 -48.32 13.18
C VAL A 454 0.71 -49.61 13.68
N LYS A 455 2.01 -49.55 14.03
CA LYS A 455 2.72 -50.70 14.63
C LYS A 455 2.17 -51.11 16.00
N ARG A 456 1.60 -50.19 16.79
CA ARG A 456 0.97 -50.48 18.09
C ARG A 456 -0.48 -50.96 17.98
N ALA A 457 -1.21 -50.58 16.93
CA ALA A 457 -2.58 -51.02 16.67
C ALA A 457 -2.66 -52.43 16.06
N ALA A 458 -1.53 -52.98 15.58
CA ALA A 458 -1.43 -54.36 15.12
C ALA A 458 -0.89 -55.28 16.22
N PRO A 459 -1.77 -55.84 17.08
CA PRO A 459 -1.68 -57.28 17.33
C PRO A 459 -3.04 -57.93 17.62
N LEU A 460 -3.64 -58.59 16.62
CA LEU A 460 -4.32 -59.90 16.71
C LEU A 460 -4.90 -60.24 15.33
N GLU A 461 -4.10 -60.85 14.47
CA GLU A 461 -4.53 -61.84 13.46
C GLU A 461 -3.29 -62.27 12.67
N LYS A 462 -2.60 -63.29 13.20
CA LYS A 462 -1.70 -64.12 12.40
C LYS A 462 -2.07 -65.57 12.65
N ASN A 463 -2.88 -66.09 11.73
CA ASN A 463 -2.81 -67.47 11.27
C ASN A 463 -3.39 -67.51 9.86
N GLY A 464 -2.58 -67.92 8.89
CA GLY A 464 -3.08 -68.35 7.57
C GLY A 464 -2.37 -67.75 6.36
N SER A 465 -1.45 -68.56 5.83
CA SER A 465 -1.05 -68.69 4.41
C SER A 465 -0.51 -67.48 3.65
N ALA A 466 0.76 -67.65 3.28
CA ALA A 466 1.45 -66.97 2.20
C ALA A 466 0.76 -67.21 0.84
N SER A 467 0.74 -66.17 0.03
CA SER A 467 0.92 -66.28 -1.42
C SER A 467 1.67 -65.04 -1.91
N HIS A 468 2.80 -65.31 -2.56
CA HIS A 468 3.52 -64.40 -3.45
C HIS A 468 2.57 -63.88 -4.53
N GLU A 469 2.63 -62.59 -4.84
CA GLU A 469 2.53 -62.09 -6.23
C GLU A 469 3.05 -60.64 -6.32
N ASP A 470 4.17 -60.54 -7.04
CA ASP A 470 4.70 -59.48 -7.89
C ASP A 470 4.76 -57.99 -7.46
N ASP A 471 6.02 -57.60 -7.27
CA ASP A 471 6.63 -56.29 -7.31
C ASP A 471 6.54 -55.70 -8.73
N ASN A 472 5.55 -54.83 -8.98
CA ASN A 472 5.65 -53.79 -10.01
C ASN A 472 4.51 -52.76 -9.88
N THR A 473 4.68 -51.77 -9.00
CA THR A 473 3.97 -50.46 -9.06
C THR A 473 4.60 -49.51 -8.05
N ARG A 474 5.83 -49.09 -8.33
CA ARG A 474 6.44 -47.90 -7.74
C ARG A 474 6.49 -46.85 -8.84
N ASP A 475 5.39 -46.10 -9.01
CA ASP A 475 5.41 -44.73 -9.55
C ASP A 475 4.06 -43.97 -9.52
N ASP A 476 2.97 -44.53 -8.97
CA ASP A 476 1.64 -43.85 -8.98
C ASP A 476 1.12 -43.38 -7.61
N LEU A 477 1.98 -42.88 -6.71
CA LEU A 477 1.55 -42.45 -5.36
C LEU A 477 1.69 -40.95 -5.05
N GLU A 478 1.90 -40.09 -6.05
CA GLU A 478 2.09 -38.64 -5.82
C GLU A 478 0.89 -37.71 -6.09
N ASP A 479 -0.32 -38.16 -6.47
CA ASP A 479 -1.41 -37.20 -6.80
C ASP A 479 -2.70 -37.28 -5.97
N ASP A 480 -2.75 -38.03 -4.85
CA ASP A 480 -4.01 -38.21 -4.09
C ASP A 480 -4.23 -37.25 -2.90
N GLN A 481 -3.49 -36.13 -2.83
CA GLN A 481 -3.69 -35.08 -1.83
C GLN A 481 -4.08 -33.73 -2.43
N ARG A 482 -5.33 -33.62 -2.90
CA ARG A 482 -6.01 -32.31 -3.08
C ARG A 482 -7.37 -32.28 -2.39
N PRO A 483 -7.76 -31.14 -1.78
CA PRO A 483 -8.99 -31.03 -0.99
C PRO A 483 -10.23 -31.20 -1.88
N ARG A 484 -10.98 -32.29 -1.65
CA ARG A 484 -12.26 -32.55 -2.30
C ARG A 484 -13.36 -31.68 -1.69
N SER A 485 -13.61 -30.52 -2.28
CA SER A 485 -14.95 -29.92 -2.26
C SER A 485 -15.14 -28.89 -3.38
N SER A 486 -15.69 -29.32 -4.51
CA SER A 486 -16.38 -28.40 -5.42
C SER A 486 -17.36 -29.20 -6.26
N ARG A 487 -18.60 -28.69 -6.44
CA ARG A 487 -19.60 -29.25 -7.36
C ARG A 487 -19.06 -29.39 -8.79
N TRP A 488 -18.01 -28.64 -9.12
CA TRP A 488 -17.23 -28.79 -10.34
C TRP A 488 -16.55 -30.14 -10.53
N PHE A 489 -16.07 -30.80 -9.46
CA PHE A 489 -15.45 -32.13 -9.60
C PHE A 489 -16.49 -33.22 -9.87
N ILE A 490 -17.71 -33.11 -9.34
CA ILE A 490 -18.83 -34.02 -9.65
C ILE A 490 -19.32 -33.78 -11.08
N PHE A 491 -19.38 -32.51 -11.51
CA PHE A 491 -19.68 -32.15 -12.89
C PHE A 491 -18.57 -32.66 -13.84
N ALA A 492 -17.29 -32.54 -13.48
CA ALA A 492 -16.18 -33.04 -14.25
C ALA A 492 -16.11 -34.58 -14.28
N ASP A 493 -16.40 -35.27 -13.17
CA ASP A 493 -16.46 -36.74 -13.18
C ASP A 493 -17.65 -37.28 -13.99
N THR A 494 -18.75 -36.53 -14.06
CA THR A 494 -19.96 -36.93 -14.81
C THR A 494 -19.88 -36.54 -16.30
N PHE A 495 -19.31 -35.39 -16.63
CA PHE A 495 -19.29 -34.83 -18.00
C PHE A 495 -17.91 -34.76 -18.67
N LEU A 496 -16.81 -34.85 -17.91
CA LEU A 496 -15.43 -34.80 -18.43
C LEU A 496 -14.64 -36.13 -18.31
N LYS A 497 -15.15 -37.17 -17.63
CA LYS A 497 -14.60 -38.53 -17.75
C LYS A 497 -15.21 -39.23 -18.97
N TRP A 498 -14.58 -39.03 -20.12
CA TRP A 498 -14.94 -39.63 -21.42
C TRP A 498 -14.53 -41.11 -21.53
N ASP A 499 -14.81 -41.94 -20.52
CA ASP A 499 -14.36 -43.33 -20.47
C ASP A 499 -15.47 -44.38 -20.61
N CYS A 500 -16.72 -43.95 -20.76
CA CYS A 500 -17.89 -44.84 -20.74
C CYS A 500 -18.32 -45.39 -22.12
N CYS A 501 -17.64 -45.05 -23.23
CA CYS A 501 -17.98 -45.57 -24.56
C CYS A 501 -16.72 -45.91 -25.40
N GLY A 502 -16.69 -47.08 -26.04
CA GLY A 502 -15.53 -47.57 -26.80
C GLY A 502 -15.14 -46.71 -28.01
N CYS A 503 -16.10 -46.01 -28.63
CA CYS A 503 -15.83 -45.04 -29.70
C CYS A 503 -15.06 -43.81 -29.19
N TRP A 504 -15.31 -43.38 -27.95
CA TRP A 504 -14.67 -42.21 -27.35
C TRP A 504 -13.22 -42.47 -26.91
N ARG A 505 -12.91 -43.69 -26.44
CA ARG A 505 -11.51 -44.07 -26.17
C ARG A 505 -10.64 -44.11 -27.43
N ARG A 506 -11.22 -44.46 -28.58
CA ARG A 506 -10.51 -44.38 -29.89
C ARG A 506 -10.27 -42.93 -30.28
N LEU A 507 -11.28 -42.05 -30.13
CA LEU A 507 -11.12 -40.63 -30.39
C LEU A 507 -10.07 -39.98 -29.48
N LYS A 508 -10.07 -40.31 -28.18
CA LYS A 508 -9.09 -39.84 -27.19
C LYS A 508 -7.67 -40.28 -27.55
N LYS A 509 -7.47 -41.53 -27.98
CA LYS A 509 -6.15 -41.99 -28.47
C LYS A 509 -5.72 -41.26 -29.74
N LEU A 510 -6.63 -41.06 -30.70
CA LEU A 510 -6.32 -40.32 -31.93
C LEU A 510 -5.94 -38.85 -31.64
N LEU A 511 -6.72 -38.16 -30.81
CA LEU A 511 -6.45 -36.78 -30.40
C LEU A 511 -5.14 -36.69 -29.61
N HIS A 512 -4.86 -37.64 -28.73
CA HIS A 512 -3.59 -37.67 -28.00
C HIS A 512 -2.40 -37.87 -28.95
N THR A 513 -2.52 -38.70 -29.99
CA THR A 513 -1.46 -38.83 -31.01
C THR A 513 -1.28 -37.54 -31.80
N VAL A 514 -2.35 -36.84 -32.16
CA VAL A 514 -2.27 -35.56 -32.91
C VAL A 514 -1.71 -34.43 -32.04
N VAL A 515 -2.11 -34.35 -30.77
CA VAL A 515 -1.66 -33.29 -29.85
C VAL A 515 -0.22 -33.51 -29.39
N MET A 516 0.22 -34.75 -29.23
CA MET A 516 1.62 -35.06 -28.87
C MET A 516 2.55 -35.13 -30.10
N ASP A 517 2.03 -34.87 -31.30
CA ASP A 517 2.84 -34.81 -32.51
C ASP A 517 3.58 -33.46 -32.59
N ALA A 518 4.90 -33.51 -32.53
CA ALA A 518 5.77 -32.36 -32.62
C ALA A 518 5.54 -31.51 -33.89
N PHE A 519 5.05 -32.11 -34.99
CA PHE A 519 4.76 -31.36 -36.22
C PHE A 519 3.54 -30.44 -36.08
N VAL A 520 2.57 -30.78 -35.23
CA VAL A 520 1.40 -29.94 -34.96
C VAL A 520 1.79 -28.72 -34.13
N ASP A 521 2.67 -28.89 -33.15
CA ASP A 521 3.24 -27.78 -32.38
C ASP A 521 4.08 -26.83 -33.25
N VAL A 522 4.85 -27.36 -34.20
CA VAL A 522 5.58 -26.55 -35.19
C VAL A 522 4.62 -25.79 -36.11
N ALA A 523 3.51 -26.38 -36.54
CA ALA A 523 2.50 -25.70 -37.35
C ALA A 523 1.80 -24.57 -36.56
N ILE A 524 1.46 -24.80 -35.29
CA ILE A 524 0.86 -23.78 -34.42
C ILE A 524 1.83 -22.63 -34.19
N THR A 525 3.10 -22.92 -33.87
CA THR A 525 4.12 -21.88 -33.69
C THR A 525 4.37 -21.09 -34.97
N MET A 526 4.42 -21.74 -36.14
CA MET A 526 4.49 -21.04 -37.44
C MET A 526 3.27 -20.16 -37.71
N CYS A 527 2.05 -20.61 -37.37
CA CYS A 527 0.84 -19.79 -37.49
C CYS A 527 0.87 -18.57 -36.55
N ILE A 528 1.37 -18.71 -35.33
CA ILE A 528 1.53 -17.59 -34.39
C ILE A 528 2.56 -16.57 -34.91
N VAL A 529 3.68 -17.06 -35.46
CA VAL A 529 4.70 -16.20 -36.09
C VAL A 529 4.13 -15.49 -37.33
N LEU A 530 3.40 -16.20 -38.18
CA LEU A 530 2.77 -15.61 -39.37
C LEU A 530 1.73 -14.55 -39.00
N TYR A 531 0.92 -14.81 -37.97
CA TYR A 531 -0.08 -13.87 -37.47
C TYR A 531 0.54 -12.61 -36.85
N THR A 532 1.64 -12.77 -36.10
CA THR A 532 2.37 -11.62 -35.54
C THR A 532 3.06 -10.79 -36.62
N VAL A 533 3.59 -11.42 -37.68
CA VAL A 533 4.14 -10.72 -38.85
C VAL A 533 3.06 -10.00 -39.65
N LEU A 534 1.84 -10.56 -39.77
CA LEU A 534 0.73 -9.90 -40.46
C LEU A 534 0.11 -8.73 -39.67
N MET A 535 0.34 -8.66 -38.36
CA MET A 535 -0.14 -7.58 -37.49
C MET A 535 0.88 -6.44 -37.30
N ALA A 536 2.17 -6.70 -37.52
CA ALA A 536 3.23 -5.70 -37.55
C ALA A 536 3.26 -4.99 -38.91
#